data_AF-A0A7W5B422-F1
#
_entry.id   AF-A0A7W5B422-F1
#
_cell.length_a   1.000
_cell.length_b   1.000
_cell.length_c   1.000
_cell.angle_alpha   90.00
_cell.angle_beta   90.00
_cell.angle_gamma   90.00
#
_symmetry.space_group_name_H-M   'P 1'
#
loop_
_entity.id
_entity.type
_entity.pdbx_description
1 polymer ?
#
loop_
_entity_poly.entity_id
_entity_poly.type
_entity_poly.pdbx_seq_one_letter_code
_entity_poly.pdbx_strand_id
1 'polypeptide(L)' 'MQSVTLNNGVKMPIIGFGVYQVPDAEECEKVV' A
#
# COMPACT_ATOMS: atom_id res chain seq x y z
N MET A 1 3.04 1.26 -14.59
CA MET A 1 2.94 1.56 -13.15
C MET A 1 3.46 2.97 -12.92
N GLN A 2 2.64 3.91 -12.47
CA GLN A 2 3.08 5.29 -12.22
C GLN A 2 3.62 5.41 -10.78
N SER A 3 4.74 6.13 -10.61
CA SER A 3 5.42 6.33 -9.34
C SER A 3 5.97 7.76 -9.24
N VAL A 4 6.14 8.26 -8.02
CA VAL A 4 6.76 9.56 -7.71
C VAL A 4 8.05 9.35 -6.92
N THR A 5 9.03 10.22 -7.13
CA THR A 5 10.27 10.21 -6.34
C THR A 5 10.09 11.10 -5.12
N LEU A 6 10.26 10.53 -3.93
CA LEU A 6 10.23 11.24 -2.66
C LEU A 6 11.50 12.06 -2.47
N ASN A 7 11.50 12.98 -1.50
CA ASN A 7 12.63 13.85 -1.19
C ASN A 7 13.92 13.12 -0.78
N ASN A 8 13.82 11.86 -0.36
CA ASN A 8 14.94 10.97 -0.03
C ASN A 8 15.36 10.07 -1.22
N GLY A 9 14.83 10.32 -2.42
CA GLY A 9 15.17 9.57 -3.63
C GLY A 9 14.41 8.26 -3.83
N VAL A 10 13.58 7.83 -2.87
CA VAL A 10 12.79 6.60 -2.98
C VAL A 10 11.66 6.77 -3.99
N LYS A 11 11.46 5.78 -4.87
CA LYS A 11 10.33 5.74 -5.80
C LYS A 11 9.12 5.11 -5.11
N MET A 12 8.09 5.90 -4.85
CA MET A 12 6.84 5.47 -4.24
C MET A 12 5.75 5.27 -5.32
N PRO A 13 5.03 4.15 -5.34
CA PRO A 13 3.86 3.99 -6.20
C PRO A 13 2.79 5.03 -5.89
N ILE A 14 2.14 5.57 -6.92
CA ILE A 14 1.04 6.55 -6.74
C ILE A 14 -0.24 5.87 -6.24
N ILE A 15 -0.43 4.60 -6.60
CA ILE A 15 -1.59 3.80 -6.21
C ILE A 15 -1.15 2.87 -5.07
N GLY A 16 -1.88 2.91 -3.96
CA GLY A 16 -1.70 2.02 -2.81
C GLY A 16 -2.99 1.29 -2.47
N PHE A 17 -2.86 0.16 -1.77
CA PHE A 17 -3.96 -0.63 -1.24
C PHE A 17 -3.94 -0.54 0.29
N GLY A 18 -5.02 -0.02 0.89
CA GLY A 18 -5.11 0.22 2.33
C GLY A 18 -6.04 -0.80 2.99
N VAL A 19 -5.60 -1.36 4.13
CA VAL A 19 -6.31 -2.43 4.86
C VAL A 19 -6.74 -2.03 6.27
N TYR A 20 -6.82 -0.72 6.55
CA TYR A 20 -7.23 -0.24 7.86
C TYR A 20 -8.67 -0.66 8.20
N GLN A 21 -8.90 -1.10 9.44
CA GLN A 21 -10.19 -1.57 9.97
C GLN A 21 -10.73 -2.87 9.34
N VAL A 22 -9.91 -3.67 8.65
CA VAL A 22 -10.28 -5.07 8.40
C VAL A 22 -10.21 -5.80 9.75
N PRO A 23 -11.34 -6.28 10.30
CA PRO A 23 -11.41 -6.78 11.67
C PRO A 23 -10.79 -8.17 11.82
N ASP A 24 -10.82 -8.97 10.75
CA ASP A 24 -10.25 -10.31 10.70
C ASP A 24 -8.84 -10.28 10.10
N ALA A 25 -7.88 -10.86 10.81
CA ALA A 25 -6.49 -10.85 10.38
C ALA A 25 -6.26 -11.73 9.14
N GLU A 26 -6.96 -12.87 9.02
CA GLU A 26 -6.82 -13.73 7.86
C GLU A 26 -7.43 -13.10 6.61
N GLU A 27 -8.56 -12.41 6.74
CA GLU A 27 -9.17 -11.63 5.67
C GLU A 27 -8.23 -10.49 5.22
N CYS A 28 -7.60 -9.79 6.18
CA CYS A 28 -6.61 -8.76 5.90
C CYS A 28 -5.42 -9.31 5.11
N GLU A 29 -4.95 -10.51 5.41
CA GLU A 29 -3.85 -11.14 4.68
C GLU A 29 -4.27 -11.59 3.28
N LYS A 30 -5.50 -12.09 3.11
CA LYS A 30 -6.02 -12.56 1.80
C LYS A 30 -6.18 -11.45 0.76
N VAL A 31 -6.35 -10.20 1.18
CA VAL A 31 -6.56 -9.06 0.29
C VAL A 31 -5.25 -8.38 -0.15
N VAL A 32 -4.10 -8.79 0.40
CA VAL A 32 -2.77 -8.22 0.14
C VAL A 32 -2.03 -8.98 -0.96
#